data_AF-A0A529XE16-F1
#
_entry.id   AF-A0A529XE16-F1
#
_cell.length_a   1.000
_cell.length_b   1.000
_cell.length_c   1.000
_cell.angle_alpha   90.00
_cell.angle_beta   90.00
_cell.angle_gamma   90.00
#
_symmetry.space_group_name_H-M   'P 1'
#
loop_
_entity.id
_entity.type
_entity.pdbx_description
1 polymer ?
#
loop_
_entity_poly.entity_id
_entity_poly.type
_entity_poly.pdbx_seq_one_letter_code
_entity_poly.pdbx_strand_id
1 'polypeptide(L)' 'MSALLWLPRFWKARNDLAALAAMSECERRDIGVTAFDIGNMLALPVELDPTKVLARVVDDRRHRRES' A
#
# COMPACT_ATOMS: atom_id res chain seq x y z
N MET A 1 -26.70 6.67 6.82
CA MET A 1 -25.76 7.63 7.46
C MET A 1 -24.34 7.10 7.30
N SER A 2 -23.58 7.57 6.30
CA SER A 2 -22.26 6.97 5.97
C SER A 2 -21.20 7.98 5.49
N ALA A 3 -21.47 9.29 5.59
CA ALA A 3 -20.63 10.32 4.97
C ALA A 3 -19.33 10.64 5.73
N LEU A 4 -19.08 10.05 6.92
CA LEU A 4 -17.90 10.35 7.75
C LEU A 4 -16.95 9.16 7.95
N LEU A 5 -17.31 7.95 7.50
CA LEU A 5 -16.45 6.76 7.66
C LEU A 5 -15.17 6.83 6.81
N TRP A 6 -15.11 7.74 5.83
CA TRP A 6 -13.90 7.94 5.02
C TRP A 6 -12.73 8.47 5.86
N LEU A 7 -12.97 9.28 6.89
CA LEU A 7 -11.89 9.91 7.66
C LEU A 7 -11.12 8.88 8.53
N PRO A 8 -11.79 8.02 9.34
CA PRO A 8 -11.10 6.92 10.01
C PRO A 8 -10.38 5.97 9.04
N ARG A 9 -11.00 5.65 7.89
CA ARG A 9 -10.40 4.79 6.87
C ARG A 9 -9.15 5.42 6.25
N PHE A 10 -9.18 6.71 5.96
CA PHE A 10 -8.05 7.46 5.43
C PHE A 10 -6.88 7.43 6.41
N TRP A 11 -7.11 7.72 7.69
CA TRP A 11 -6.05 7.68 8.70
C TRP A 11 -5.49 6.29 8.93
N LYS A 12 -6.35 5.26 8.94
CA LYS A 12 -5.88 3.87 8.99
C LYS A 12 -4.95 3.57 7.82
N ALA A 13 -5.36 3.88 6.59
CA ALA A 13 -4.56 3.63 5.40
C ALA A 13 -3.21 4.37 5.43
N ARG A 14 -3.19 5.62 5.91
CA ARG A 14 -1.95 6.40 6.07
C ARG A 14 -1.02 5.80 7.13
N ASN A 15 -1.56 5.34 8.25
CA ASN A 15 -0.79 4.65 9.28
C ASN A 15 -0.21 3.32 8.77
N ASP A 16 -1.01 2.53 8.02
CA ASP A 16 -0.56 1.27 7.43
C ASP A 16 0.60 1.51 6.44
N LEU A 17 0.50 2.55 5.58
CA LEU A 17 1.60 2.94 4.68
C LEU A 17 2.83 3.46 5.42
N ALA A 18 2.64 4.22 6.51
CA ALA A 18 3.74 4.71 7.35
C ALA A 18 4.50 3.55 8.01
N ALA A 19 3.79 2.51 8.46
CA ALA A 19 4.40 1.31 9.01
C ALA A 19 5.28 0.60 7.96
N LEU A 20 4.80 0.46 6.72
CA LEU A 20 5.60 -0.09 5.61
C LEU A 20 6.81 0.79 5.27
N ALA A 21 6.68 2.12 5.35
CA ALA A 21 7.78 3.05 5.12
C ALA A 21 8.84 3.00 6.23
N ALA A 22 8.43 2.67 7.47
CA ALA A 22 9.33 2.55 8.61
C ALA A 22 10.15 1.25 8.61
N MET A 23 9.71 0.22 7.88
CA MET A 23 10.50 -1.01 7.70
C MET A 23 11.85 -0.72 7.05
N SER A 24 12.84 -1.57 7.29
CA SER A 24 14.09 -1.55 6.54
C SER A 24 13.86 -1.90 5.07
N GLU A 25 14.85 -1.60 4.23
CA GLU A 25 14.77 -1.97 2.81
C GLU A 25 14.71 -3.49 2.62
N CYS A 26 15.47 -4.26 3.41
CA CYS A 26 15.46 -5.72 3.35
C CYS A 26 14.05 -6.27 3.69
N GLU A 27 13.47 -5.85 4.81
CA GLU A 27 12.14 -6.32 5.21
C GLU A 27 11.06 -5.96 4.19
N ARG A 28 11.15 -4.79 3.54
CA ARG A 28 10.24 -4.45 2.43
C ARG A 28 10.44 -5.35 1.21
N ARG A 29 11.68 -5.65 0.85
CA ARG A 29 12.01 -6.52 -0.29
C ARG A 29 11.52 -7.95 -0.05
N ASP A 30 11.55 -8.44 1.19
CA ASP A 30 11.06 -9.78 1.56
C ASP A 30 9.57 -9.94 1.25
N ILE A 31 8.78 -8.86 1.35
CA ILE A 31 7.37 -8.83 0.97
C ILE A 31 7.13 -8.27 -0.44
N GLY A 32 8.17 -8.09 -1.24
CA GLY A 32 8.08 -7.64 -2.63
C GLY A 32 7.73 -6.15 -2.82
N VAL A 33 7.76 -5.35 -1.75
CA VAL A 33 7.43 -3.91 -1.76
C VAL A 33 8.70 -3.07 -1.91
N THR A 34 8.61 -1.98 -2.68
CA THR A 34 9.68 -0.97 -2.77
C THR A 34 9.23 0.35 -2.13
N ALA A 35 10.19 1.21 -1.77
CA ALA A 35 9.88 2.56 -1.29
C ALA A 35 9.09 3.38 -2.35
N PHE A 36 9.36 3.13 -3.64
CA PHE A 36 8.63 3.73 -4.75
C PHE A 36 7.16 3.27 -4.80
N ASP A 37 6.90 1.97 -4.58
CA ASP A 37 5.53 1.46 -4.53
C ASP A 37 4.72 2.14 -3.42
N ILE A 38 5.31 2.32 -2.23
CA ILE A 38 4.69 3.03 -1.10
C ILE A 38 4.41 4.50 -1.46
N GLY A 39 5.37 5.18 -2.09
CA GLY A 39 5.21 6.55 -2.54
C GLY A 39 4.05 6.72 -3.53
N ASN A 40 3.92 5.80 -4.49
CA ASN A 40 2.82 5.81 -5.46
C ASN A 40 1.45 5.65 -4.79
N MET A 41 1.37 4.88 -3.70
CA MET A 41 0.10 4.69 -2.98
C MET A 41 -0.42 5.99 -2.35
N LEU A 42 0.45 6.95 -2.06
CA LEU A 42 0.05 8.26 -1.50
C LEU A 42 -0.69 9.15 -2.51
N ALA A 43 -0.56 8.85 -3.81
CA ALA A 43 -1.21 9.57 -4.90
C ALA A 43 -2.60 8.99 -5.26
N LEU A 44 -3.01 7.90 -4.62
CA LEU A 44 -4.32 7.29 -4.89
C LEU A 44 -5.47 8.17 -4.35
N PRO A 45 -6.63 8.16 -5.03
CA PRO A 45 -7.87 8.74 -4.52
C PRO A 45 -8.25 8.19 -3.13
N VAL A 46 -8.85 9.01 -2.28
CA VAL A 46 -9.23 8.66 -0.89
C VAL A 46 -10.26 7.53 -0.82
N GLU A 47 -10.98 7.29 -1.90
CA GLU A 47 -11.95 6.23 -2.04
C GLU A 47 -11.30 4.85 -2.14
N LEU A 48 -10.05 4.79 -2.63
CA LEU A 48 -9.30 3.55 -2.79
C LEU A 48 -8.56 3.19 -1.51
N ASP A 49 -8.49 1.88 -1.25
CA ASP A 49 -7.65 1.34 -0.18
C ASP A 49 -6.24 1.12 -0.75
N PRO A 50 -5.25 1.94 -0.36
CA PRO A 50 -3.90 1.85 -0.91
C PRO A 50 -3.22 0.51 -0.61
N THR A 51 -3.55 -0.13 0.52
CA THR A 51 -2.94 -1.42 0.88
C THR A 51 -3.41 -2.54 -0.04
N LYS A 52 -4.68 -2.51 -0.47
CA LYS A 52 -5.23 -3.46 -1.45
C LYS A 52 -4.66 -3.25 -2.84
N VAL A 53 -4.48 -1.99 -3.25
CA VAL A 53 -3.85 -1.67 -4.55
C VAL A 53 -2.39 -2.12 -4.53
N LEU A 54 -1.65 -1.84 -3.47
CA LEU A 54 -0.27 -2.28 -3.30
C LEU A 54 -0.13 -3.80 -3.36
N ALA A 55 -1.01 -4.53 -2.67
CA ALA A 55 -1.00 -6.00 -2.70
C ALA A 55 -1.16 -6.55 -4.13
N ARG A 56 -2.05 -5.96 -4.94
CA ARG A 56 -2.21 -6.34 -6.36
C ARG A 56 -0.96 -6.07 -7.19
N VAL A 57 -0.33 -4.91 -6.99
CA VAL A 57 0.93 -4.57 -7.69
C VAL A 57 2.03 -5.58 -7.38
N VAL A 58 2.14 -5.98 -6.11
CA VAL A 58 3.11 -7.00 -5.67
C VAL A 58 2.79 -8.36 -6.29
N ASP A 59 1.53 -8.75 -6.30
CA ASP A 59 1.06 -10.03 -6.86
C ASP A 59 1.29 -10.12 -8.37
N ASP A 60 0.93 -9.07 -9.12
CA ASP A 60 1.18 -8.96 -10.57
C ASP A 60 2.68 -9.08 -10.88
N ARG A 61 3.52 -8.43 -10.07
CA ARG A 61 4.98 -8.48 -10.22
C ARG A 61 5.51 -9.88 -9.94
N ARG A 62 4.97 -10.58 -8.94
CA ARG A 62 5.33 -11.95 -8.61
C ARG A 62 4.95 -12.90 -9.74
N HIS A 63 3.71 -12.83 -10.23
CA HIS A 63 3.24 -13.66 -11.35
C HIS A 63 4.11 -13.50 -12.60
N ARG A 64 4.58 -12.29 -12.92
CA ARG A 64 5.49 -12.05 -14.05
C ARG A 64 6.89 -12.65 -13.89
N ARG A 65 7.33 -12.95 -12.67
CA ARG A 65 8.62 -13.61 -12.40
C ARG A 65 8.53 -15.13 -12.45
N GLU A 66 7.33 -15.65 -12.19
CA GLU A 66 7.06 -17.10 -12.15
C GLU A 66 6.57 -17.65 -13.51
N SER A 67 6.27 -16.77 -14.47
CA SER A 67 5.91 -17.12 -15.87
C SER A 67 7.15 -17.16 -16.76
#